data_AF-A0A3D1LDB8-F1
#
_entry.id   AF-A0A3D1LDB8-F1
#
_cell.length_a   1.000
_cell.length_b   1.000
_cell.length_c   1.000
_cell.angle_alpha   90.00
_cell.angle_beta   90.00
_cell.angle_gamma   90.00
#
_symmetry.space_group_name_H-M   'P 1'
#
loop_
_entity.id
_entity.type
_entity.pdbx_description
1 polymer ?
#
loop_
_entity_poly.entity_id
_entity_poly.type
_entity_poly.pdbx_seq_one_letter_code
_entity_poly.pdbx_strand_id
1 'polypeptide(L)'
;MALLFGVLAVSLCAAVALFTKDFRTVTISADGKLYEITTRADTVAEAVEAAGVVLGAEDKVNYELSCSVDDVDGIITVSRPITLTVNLANDTRVITSYSDDASDALQENGIPFDESQDVILGTEDGKVSDGDEITVVITSTKTVEEQEEIPFDTVYVEDNTLYQGDTEVVTEGKNGVVTRTYTVNLEDGVEVSRELVSEVRTEPVNRVVAKGTKVYFTNSRGLNDSFTKQYEMRATAYAPTPENHGYATASGNRARDGVVAVDPDIIPLGTKLYVKSNVAGVPDYGYCIAWDVGGSIKDMRIDLFMESVYACYQFGSRSVTVYVLEDQSIDVFSLRG
;
A
#
# COMPACT_ATOMS: atom_id res chain seq x y z
N MET A 1 -11.61 -42.58 -123.46
CA MET A 1 -12.78 -41.91 -124.06
C MET A 1 -13.49 -41.14 -122.97
N ALA A 2 -13.59 -39.81 -123.13
CA ALA A 2 -14.38 -38.84 -122.36
C ALA A 2 -13.97 -38.62 -120.88
N LEU A 3 -13.32 -37.49 -120.55
CA LEU A 3 -13.93 -36.17 -120.20
C LEU A 3 -14.47 -36.20 -118.75
N LEU A 4 -14.40 -35.18 -117.89
CA LEU A 4 -14.64 -33.76 -118.12
C LEU A 4 -14.25 -32.99 -116.82
N PHE A 5 -13.55 -31.87 -116.95
CA PHE A 5 -13.52 -30.66 -116.10
C PHE A 5 -13.66 -30.74 -114.57
N GLY A 6 -12.62 -30.25 -113.89
CA GLY A 6 -12.70 -29.85 -112.49
C GLY A 6 -11.46 -29.12 -111.97
N VAL A 7 -10.76 -28.36 -112.82
CA VAL A 7 -9.81 -27.35 -112.34
C VAL A 7 -10.65 -26.17 -111.83
N LEU A 8 -10.25 -25.62 -110.68
CA LEU A 8 -10.64 -24.30 -110.15
C LEU A 8 -11.88 -24.20 -109.20
N ALA A 9 -11.95 -25.00 -108.13
CA ALA A 9 -12.72 -24.62 -106.93
C ALA A 9 -12.37 -25.38 -105.62
N VAL A 10 -11.40 -26.29 -105.62
CA VAL A 10 -11.04 -27.07 -104.41
C VAL A 10 -9.71 -26.60 -103.78
N SER A 11 -9.06 -25.61 -104.39
CA SER A 11 -7.83 -24.98 -103.86
C SER A 11 -8.07 -23.64 -103.14
N LEU A 12 -9.33 -23.21 -102.96
CA LEU A 12 -9.65 -21.95 -102.25
C LEU A 12 -10.60 -22.11 -101.06
N CYS A 13 -11.33 -23.23 -100.93
CA CYS A 13 -12.15 -23.51 -99.74
C CYS A 13 -11.49 -24.46 -98.72
N ALA A 14 -10.29 -24.96 -98.99
CA ALA A 14 -9.46 -25.66 -97.98
C ALA A 14 -8.44 -24.73 -97.30
N ALA A 15 -8.49 -23.42 -97.57
CA ALA A 15 -7.65 -22.40 -96.93
C ALA A 15 -8.42 -21.41 -96.04
N VAL A 16 -9.73 -21.61 -95.84
CA VAL A 16 -10.54 -20.85 -94.86
C VAL A 16 -11.34 -21.81 -93.98
N ALA A 17 -10.65 -22.79 -93.40
CA ALA A 17 -11.01 -23.37 -92.11
C ALA A 17 -9.90 -23.01 -91.08
N LEU A 18 -9.30 -21.83 -91.25
CA LEU A 18 -8.27 -21.32 -90.37
C LEU A 18 -8.96 -20.60 -89.20
N PHE A 19 -8.99 -21.31 -88.07
CA PHE A 19 -9.06 -20.77 -86.71
C PHE A 19 -10.25 -19.86 -86.38
N THR A 20 -11.42 -20.45 -86.12
CA THR A 20 -12.40 -19.83 -85.21
C THR A 20 -12.20 -20.38 -83.81
N LYS A 21 -11.04 -20.08 -83.21
CA LYS A 21 -10.95 -20.14 -81.75
C LYS A 21 -11.68 -18.90 -81.25
N ASP A 22 -12.79 -19.11 -80.55
CA ASP A 22 -13.63 -18.04 -80.05
C ASP A 22 -12.84 -17.16 -79.08
N PHE A 23 -12.95 -15.85 -79.27
CA PHE A 23 -12.34 -14.89 -78.37
C PHE A 23 -13.14 -14.87 -77.06
N ARG A 24 -12.43 -14.81 -75.94
CA ARG A 24 -13.01 -14.69 -74.61
C ARG A 24 -12.36 -13.53 -73.86
N THR A 25 -13.14 -12.90 -73.00
CA THR A 25 -12.64 -11.85 -72.11
C THR A 25 -12.31 -12.46 -70.76
N VAL A 26 -11.11 -12.21 -70.28
CA VAL A 26 -10.67 -12.57 -68.92
C VAL A 26 -10.08 -11.37 -68.24
N THR A 27 -10.27 -11.32 -66.93
CA THR A 27 -9.70 -10.28 -66.07
C THR A 27 -8.58 -10.89 -65.25
N ILE A 28 -7.39 -10.30 -65.34
CA ILE A 28 -6.21 -10.69 -64.56
C ILE A 28 -5.90 -9.56 -63.59
N SER A 29 -5.71 -9.88 -62.31
CA SER A 29 -5.21 -8.95 -61.31
C SER A 29 -3.73 -9.24 -61.05
N ALA A 30 -2.87 -8.26 -61.29
CA ALA A 30 -1.44 -8.34 -61.00
C ALA A 30 -0.93 -6.95 -60.60
N ASP A 31 -0.04 -6.87 -59.60
CA ASP A 31 0.65 -5.64 -59.21
C ASP A 31 -0.31 -4.46 -58.91
N GLY A 32 -1.44 -4.76 -58.24
CA GLY A 32 -2.48 -3.78 -57.90
C GLY A 32 -3.30 -3.27 -59.10
N LYS A 33 -3.16 -3.89 -60.28
CA LYS A 33 -3.84 -3.50 -61.52
C LYS A 33 -4.70 -4.62 -62.07
N LEU A 34 -5.83 -4.23 -62.67
CA LEU A 34 -6.70 -5.12 -63.43
C LEU A 34 -6.41 -5.01 -64.92
N TYR A 35 -6.13 -6.15 -65.53
CA TYR A 35 -5.90 -6.34 -66.96
C TYR A 35 -7.10 -7.08 -67.53
N GLU A 36 -7.97 -6.36 -68.22
CA GLU A 36 -9.05 -6.96 -69.00
C GLU A 36 -8.55 -7.22 -70.42
N ILE A 37 -8.42 -8.50 -70.79
CA ILE A 37 -7.93 -8.89 -72.11
C ILE A 37 -8.95 -9.73 -72.85
N THR A 38 -9.07 -9.48 -74.16
CA THR A 38 -9.75 -10.39 -75.08
C THR A 38 -8.71 -11.26 -75.74
N THR A 39 -8.73 -12.57 -75.44
CA THR A 39 -7.66 -13.50 -75.82
C THR A 39 -8.21 -14.78 -76.45
N ARG A 40 -7.30 -15.52 -77.09
CA ARG A 40 -7.49 -16.88 -77.59
C ARG A 40 -6.62 -17.88 -76.81
N ALA A 41 -6.20 -17.55 -75.59
CA ALA A 41 -5.46 -18.47 -74.73
C ALA A 41 -6.28 -19.75 -74.46
N ASP A 42 -5.68 -20.94 -74.58
CA ASP A 42 -6.25 -22.20 -74.09
C ASP A 42 -6.10 -22.31 -72.58
N THR A 43 -4.98 -21.82 -72.02
CA THR A 43 -4.62 -22.03 -70.62
C THR A 43 -4.45 -20.73 -69.83
N VAL A 44 -4.55 -20.83 -68.50
CA VAL A 44 -4.28 -19.70 -67.58
C VAL A 44 -2.89 -19.11 -67.83
N ALA A 45 -1.87 -19.93 -68.06
CA ALA A 45 -0.52 -19.46 -68.38
C ALA A 45 -0.50 -18.57 -69.63
N GLU A 46 -1.12 -19.02 -70.72
CA GLU A 46 -1.20 -18.26 -71.98
C GLU A 46 -2.01 -16.98 -71.81
N ALA A 47 -3.05 -16.98 -70.96
CA ALA A 47 -3.84 -15.79 -70.68
C ALA A 47 -3.02 -14.74 -69.89
N VAL A 48 -2.29 -15.17 -68.88
CA VAL A 48 -1.39 -14.30 -68.08
C VAL A 48 -0.28 -13.72 -68.96
N GLU A 49 0.34 -14.54 -69.82
CA GLU A 49 1.34 -14.08 -70.79
C GLU A 49 0.74 -13.08 -71.80
N ALA A 50 -0.48 -13.34 -72.31
CA ALA A 50 -1.18 -12.44 -73.24
C ALA A 50 -1.54 -11.09 -72.61
N ALA A 51 -1.71 -11.02 -71.28
CA ALA A 51 -1.86 -9.75 -70.55
C ALA A 51 -0.54 -8.97 -70.40
N GLY A 52 0.59 -9.56 -70.84
CA GLY A 52 1.93 -8.99 -70.65
C GLY A 52 2.44 -9.14 -69.23
N VAL A 53 1.82 -10.00 -68.42
CA VAL A 53 2.25 -10.28 -67.05
C VAL A 53 3.27 -11.41 -67.10
N VAL A 54 4.52 -11.11 -66.77
CA VAL A 54 5.60 -12.11 -66.70
C VAL A 54 5.63 -12.69 -65.29
N LEU A 55 5.49 -14.01 -65.20
CA LEU A 55 5.56 -14.75 -63.94
C LEU A 55 7.01 -15.04 -63.54
N GLY A 56 7.34 -14.72 -62.29
CA GLY A 56 8.54 -15.14 -61.60
C GLY A 56 8.43 -16.58 -61.08
N ALA A 57 9.54 -17.13 -60.59
CA ALA A 57 9.60 -18.51 -60.11
C ALA A 57 8.76 -18.75 -58.84
N GLU A 58 8.61 -17.73 -58.00
CA GLU A 58 7.91 -17.79 -56.70
C GLU A 58 6.50 -17.17 -56.75
N ASP A 59 6.07 -16.68 -57.92
CA ASP A 59 4.74 -16.09 -58.11
C ASP A 59 3.67 -17.18 -57.99
N LYS A 60 2.58 -16.83 -57.31
CA LYS A 60 1.41 -17.70 -57.18
C LYS A 60 0.30 -17.20 -58.09
N VAL A 61 -0.40 -18.13 -58.70
CA VAL A 61 -1.65 -17.87 -59.42
C VAL A 61 -2.76 -18.63 -58.73
N ASN A 62 -3.91 -18.00 -58.51
CA ASN A 62 -5.06 -18.63 -57.85
C ASN A 62 -5.69 -19.79 -58.65
N TYR A 63 -5.31 -19.95 -59.92
CA TYR A 63 -5.62 -21.09 -60.77
C TYR A 63 -4.34 -21.83 -61.18
N GLU A 64 -4.45 -23.14 -61.42
CA GLU A 64 -3.36 -23.90 -62.03
C GLU A 64 -3.03 -23.36 -63.42
N LEU A 65 -1.74 -23.21 -63.72
CA LEU A 65 -1.26 -22.63 -64.98
C LEU A 65 -1.72 -23.40 -66.24
N SER A 66 -1.95 -24.71 -66.11
CA SER A 66 -2.46 -25.59 -67.17
C SER A 66 -3.99 -25.64 -67.26
N CYS A 67 -4.71 -25.01 -66.33
CA CYS A 67 -6.17 -24.99 -66.33
C CYS A 67 -6.69 -24.34 -67.62
N SER A 68 -7.76 -24.90 -68.19
CA SER A 68 -8.42 -24.30 -69.35
C SER A 68 -9.00 -22.95 -68.96
N VAL A 69 -8.80 -21.94 -69.80
CA VAL A 69 -9.41 -20.62 -69.57
C VAL A 69 -10.94 -20.69 -69.62
N ASP A 70 -11.52 -21.69 -70.29
CA ASP A 70 -12.98 -21.90 -70.30
C ASP A 70 -13.53 -22.34 -68.93
N ASP A 71 -12.67 -22.87 -68.06
CA ASP A 71 -13.02 -23.33 -66.71
C ASP A 71 -12.77 -22.25 -65.63
N VAL A 72 -12.28 -21.07 -66.03
CA VAL A 72 -12.05 -19.94 -65.12
C VAL A 72 -13.37 -19.22 -64.86
N ASP A 73 -13.85 -19.30 -63.63
CA ASP A 73 -14.97 -18.50 -63.12
C ASP A 73 -14.43 -17.42 -62.18
N GLY A 74 -14.15 -16.23 -62.72
CA GLY A 74 -13.70 -15.06 -61.94
C GLY A 74 -12.42 -14.38 -62.45
N ILE A 75 -11.69 -13.75 -61.52
CA ILE A 75 -10.44 -13.01 -61.78
C ILE A 75 -9.25 -13.94 -61.55
N ILE A 76 -8.34 -13.99 -62.52
CA ILE A 76 -7.04 -14.66 -62.36
C ILE A 76 -6.14 -13.71 -61.57
N THR A 77 -5.80 -14.05 -60.34
CA THR A 77 -4.96 -13.24 -59.47
C THR A 77 -3.54 -13.79 -59.47
N VAL A 78 -2.58 -12.91 -59.79
CA VAL A 78 -1.15 -13.16 -59.65
C VAL A 78 -0.69 -12.49 -58.36
N SER A 79 -0.21 -13.29 -57.41
CA SER A 79 0.33 -12.84 -56.14
C SER A 79 1.84 -13.02 -56.15
N ARG A 80 2.58 -11.93 -55.99
CA ARG A 80 4.04 -11.95 -55.92
C ARG A 80 4.48 -11.90 -54.46
N PRO A 81 5.52 -12.65 -54.07
CA PRO A 81 6.04 -12.57 -52.72
C PRO A 81 6.68 -11.20 -52.50
N ILE A 82 6.37 -10.59 -51.36
CA ILE A 82 7.09 -9.42 -50.84
C ILE A 82 7.96 -9.85 -49.66
N THR A 83 9.13 -9.24 -49.55
CA THR A 83 10.06 -9.42 -48.43
C THR A 83 9.93 -8.23 -47.50
N LEU A 84 9.70 -8.48 -46.21
CA LEU A 84 9.57 -7.43 -45.19
C LEU A 84 10.63 -7.59 -44.12
N THR A 85 11.17 -6.48 -43.64
CA THR A 85 11.96 -6.45 -42.39
C THR A 85 11.05 -6.04 -41.24
N VAL A 86 10.87 -6.92 -40.27
CA VAL A 86 9.99 -6.75 -39.12
C VAL A 86 10.84 -6.55 -37.86
N ASN A 87 10.79 -5.35 -37.30
CA ASN A 87 11.39 -5.03 -36.01
C ASN A 87 10.39 -5.33 -34.89
N LEU A 88 10.79 -6.21 -33.98
CA LEU A 88 10.09 -6.56 -32.75
C LEU A 88 10.89 -6.01 -31.56
N ALA A 89 10.26 -5.92 -30.39
CA ALA A 89 10.85 -5.48 -29.12
C ALA A 89 12.35 -5.78 -28.92
N ASN A 90 12.76 -7.03 -29.17
CA ASN A 90 14.12 -7.52 -28.94
C ASN A 90 14.66 -8.39 -30.09
N ASP A 91 14.01 -8.35 -31.25
CA ASP A 91 14.32 -9.24 -32.38
C ASP A 91 14.02 -8.54 -33.70
N THR A 92 14.75 -8.87 -34.75
CA THR A 92 14.45 -8.40 -36.12
C THR A 92 14.34 -9.62 -37.01
N ARG A 93 13.23 -9.72 -37.74
CA ARG A 93 12.95 -10.84 -38.62
C ARG A 93 12.79 -10.36 -40.05
N VAL A 94 13.33 -11.12 -40.99
CA VAL A 94 13.01 -10.96 -42.41
C VAL A 94 12.00 -12.04 -42.75
N ILE A 95 10.83 -11.62 -43.23
CA ILE A 95 9.72 -12.51 -43.58
C ILE A 95 9.37 -12.39 -45.05
N THR A 96 8.73 -13.42 -45.58
CA THR A 96 8.16 -13.42 -46.93
C THR A 96 6.64 -13.58 -46.81
N SER A 97 5.89 -12.71 -47.50
CA SER A 97 4.43 -12.68 -47.48
C SER A 97 3.88 -12.60 -48.90
N TYR A 98 2.66 -13.10 -49.12
CA TYR A 98 1.92 -12.87 -50.37
C TYR A 98 0.79 -11.83 -50.22
N SER A 99 0.55 -11.33 -49.02
CA SER A 99 -0.37 -10.23 -48.75
C SER A 99 0.35 -8.88 -48.77
N ASP A 100 -0.33 -7.87 -49.31
CA ASP A 100 0.07 -6.45 -49.23
C ASP A 100 -0.43 -5.77 -47.95
N ASP A 101 -1.09 -6.51 -47.07
CA ASP A 101 -1.55 -6.08 -45.76
C ASP A 101 -0.58 -6.54 -44.67
N ALA A 102 -0.13 -5.60 -43.83
CA ALA A 102 0.88 -5.88 -42.82
C ALA A 102 0.40 -6.88 -41.77
N SER A 103 -0.86 -6.81 -41.34
CA SER A 103 -1.42 -7.74 -40.35
C SER A 103 -1.44 -9.17 -40.90
N ASP A 104 -1.94 -9.33 -42.13
CA ASP A 104 -1.96 -10.64 -42.81
C ASP A 104 -0.53 -11.18 -42.98
N ALA A 105 0.42 -10.33 -43.38
CA ALA A 105 1.82 -10.72 -43.55
C ALA A 105 2.46 -11.25 -42.25
N LEU A 106 2.16 -10.61 -41.12
CA LEU A 106 2.59 -11.06 -39.79
C LEU A 106 1.94 -12.40 -39.42
N GLN A 107 0.64 -12.54 -39.67
CA GLN A 107 -0.12 -13.76 -39.37
C GLN A 107 0.34 -14.96 -40.23
N GLU A 108 0.57 -14.77 -41.53
CA GLU A 108 1.12 -15.77 -42.45
C GLU A 108 2.44 -16.36 -41.95
N ASN A 109 3.25 -15.52 -41.28
CA ASN A 109 4.56 -15.88 -40.73
C ASN A 109 4.52 -16.26 -39.25
N GLY A 110 3.32 -16.41 -38.66
CA GLY A 110 3.14 -16.84 -37.27
C GLY A 110 3.67 -15.84 -36.23
N ILE A 111 3.73 -14.55 -36.59
CA ILE A 111 4.05 -13.47 -35.66
C ILE A 111 2.72 -13.03 -35.02
N PRO A 112 2.53 -13.22 -33.70
CA PRO A 112 1.30 -12.80 -33.02
C PRO A 112 1.14 -11.29 -33.11
N PHE A 113 -0.07 -10.86 -33.46
CA PHE A 113 -0.45 -9.47 -33.56
C PHE A 113 -1.95 -9.35 -33.25
N ASP A 114 -2.32 -8.45 -32.34
CA ASP A 114 -3.71 -8.10 -32.03
C ASP A 114 -4.03 -6.72 -32.63
N GLU A 115 -4.73 -6.69 -33.76
CA GLU A 115 -5.08 -5.44 -34.46
C GLU A 115 -5.89 -4.45 -33.60
N SER A 116 -6.52 -4.93 -32.54
CA SER A 116 -7.33 -4.08 -31.65
C SER A 116 -6.50 -3.35 -30.59
N GLN A 117 -5.24 -3.75 -30.37
CA GLN A 117 -4.38 -3.24 -29.29
C GLN A 117 -2.96 -2.89 -29.78
N ASP A 118 -2.35 -3.75 -30.58
CA ASP A 118 -0.96 -3.60 -31.04
C ASP A 118 -0.85 -2.57 -32.17
N VAL A 119 0.36 -2.03 -32.36
CA VAL A 119 0.61 -0.98 -33.35
C VAL A 119 1.68 -1.41 -34.34
N ILE A 120 1.39 -1.25 -35.63
CA ILE A 120 2.38 -1.40 -36.71
C ILE A 120 2.80 0.01 -37.17
N LEU A 121 4.09 0.28 -37.08
CA LEU A 121 4.71 1.50 -37.61
C LEU A 121 5.43 1.18 -38.93
N GLY A 122 5.50 2.17 -39.83
CA GLY A 122 6.17 2.02 -41.13
C GLY A 122 5.23 1.64 -42.29
N THR A 123 3.92 1.63 -42.07
CA THR A 123 2.89 1.34 -43.08
C THR A 123 2.05 2.58 -43.41
N GLU A 124 1.51 2.65 -44.62
CA GLU A 124 0.46 3.61 -45.01
C GLU A 124 -0.87 2.86 -45.15
N ASP A 125 -1.88 3.20 -44.36
CA ASP A 125 -3.19 2.51 -44.31
C ASP A 125 -3.09 0.97 -44.14
N GLY A 126 -2.10 0.50 -43.39
CA GLY A 126 -1.83 -0.93 -43.16
C GLY A 126 -1.19 -1.66 -44.33
N LYS A 127 -0.91 -0.96 -45.44
CA LYS A 127 -0.31 -1.54 -46.64
C LYS A 127 1.21 -1.55 -46.60
N VAL A 128 1.77 -2.58 -47.22
CA VAL A 128 3.22 -2.86 -47.34
C VAL A 128 3.58 -3.29 -48.76
N SER A 129 4.81 -2.97 -49.16
CA SER A 129 5.44 -3.29 -50.43
C SER A 129 6.72 -4.09 -50.24
N ASP A 130 7.23 -4.67 -51.33
CA ASP A 130 8.50 -5.41 -51.30
C ASP A 130 9.67 -4.54 -50.84
N GLY A 131 10.39 -5.02 -49.83
CA GLY A 131 11.53 -4.35 -49.22
C GLY A 131 11.17 -3.39 -48.08
N ASP A 132 9.90 -3.23 -47.72
CA ASP A 132 9.50 -2.36 -46.62
C ASP A 132 10.02 -2.85 -45.27
N GLU A 133 10.23 -1.88 -44.37
CA GLU A 133 10.62 -2.11 -42.99
C GLU A 133 9.50 -1.63 -42.08
N ILE A 134 8.98 -2.54 -41.26
CA ILE A 134 7.90 -2.27 -40.31
C ILE A 134 8.36 -2.55 -38.88
N THR A 135 7.78 -1.84 -37.91
CA THR A 135 8.00 -2.08 -36.48
C THR A 135 6.69 -2.47 -35.82
N VAL A 136 6.68 -3.59 -35.12
CA VAL A 136 5.51 -4.05 -34.36
C VAL A 136 5.74 -3.73 -32.88
N VAL A 137 4.88 -2.89 -32.33
CA VAL A 137 4.86 -2.54 -30.92
C VAL A 137 3.75 -3.32 -30.25
N ILE A 138 4.12 -4.26 -29.37
CA ILE A 138 3.14 -5.06 -28.63
C ILE A 138 2.67 -4.26 -27.43
N THR A 139 1.38 -3.98 -27.37
CA THR A 139 0.80 -3.24 -26.25
C THR A 139 0.08 -4.18 -25.30
N SER A 140 0.16 -3.88 -24.00
CA SER A 140 -0.61 -4.63 -23.01
C SER A 140 -0.91 -3.77 -21.79
N THR A 141 -1.94 -4.18 -21.05
CA THR A 141 -2.29 -3.55 -19.77
C THR A 141 -2.14 -4.57 -18.64
N LYS A 142 -1.71 -4.08 -17.47
CA LYS A 142 -1.60 -4.89 -16.26
C LYS A 142 -2.11 -4.10 -15.05
N THR A 143 -2.77 -4.78 -14.13
CA THR A 143 -3.15 -4.19 -12.84
C THR A 143 -2.02 -4.36 -11.83
N VAL A 144 -1.63 -3.28 -11.18
CA VAL A 144 -0.61 -3.26 -10.11
C VAL A 144 -1.21 -2.69 -8.84
N GLU A 145 -0.95 -3.35 -7.71
CA GLU A 145 -1.27 -2.82 -6.40
C GLU A 145 0.00 -2.36 -5.70
N GLU A 146 0.01 -1.12 -5.22
CA GLU A 146 1.05 -0.55 -4.36
C GLU A 146 0.46 -0.29 -2.97
N GLN A 147 1.14 -0.77 -1.93
CA GLN A 147 0.74 -0.56 -0.54
C GLN A 147 1.77 0.29 0.21
N GLU A 148 1.27 1.23 0.99
CA GLU A 148 2.06 2.10 1.84
C GLU A 148 1.42 2.14 3.25
N GLU A 149 2.24 1.95 4.28
CA GLU A 149 1.78 2.00 5.67
C GLU A 149 1.55 3.45 6.12
N ILE A 150 0.48 3.65 6.89
CA ILE A 150 0.20 4.91 7.58
C ILE A 150 0.54 4.69 9.06
N PRO A 151 1.65 5.24 9.57
CA PRO A 151 2.03 5.05 10.97
C PRO A 151 0.95 5.55 11.93
N PHE A 152 0.77 4.84 13.04
CA PHE A 152 -0.07 5.35 14.14
C PHE A 152 0.72 6.29 15.06
N ASP A 153 -0.01 7.16 15.76
CA ASP A 153 0.56 7.99 16.82
C ASP A 153 0.37 7.35 18.21
N THR A 154 1.23 7.71 19.15
CA THR A 154 1.04 7.37 20.57
C THR A 154 0.41 8.54 21.32
N VAL A 155 -0.77 8.30 21.88
CA VAL A 155 -1.51 9.27 22.70
C VAL A 155 -1.34 8.90 24.17
N TYR A 156 -0.86 9.86 24.96
CA TYR A 156 -0.75 9.70 26.40
C TYR A 156 -1.99 10.26 27.10
N VAL A 157 -2.54 9.48 28.02
CA VAL A 157 -3.67 9.89 28.87
C VAL A 157 -3.23 9.82 30.32
N GLU A 158 -3.49 10.86 31.09
CA GLU A 158 -3.17 10.87 32.51
C GLU A 158 -4.09 9.91 33.28
N ASP A 159 -3.49 9.09 34.14
CA ASP A 159 -4.19 8.16 35.02
C ASP A 159 -3.78 8.45 36.46
N ASN A 160 -4.74 8.77 37.33
CA ASN A 160 -4.50 9.08 38.73
C ASN A 160 -4.52 7.84 39.66
N THR A 161 -4.76 6.66 39.09
CA THR A 161 -4.72 5.38 39.81
C THR A 161 -3.34 4.72 39.71
N LEU A 162 -2.60 4.99 38.63
CA LEU A 162 -1.23 4.53 38.41
C LEU A 162 -0.20 5.46 39.06
N TYR A 163 0.84 4.86 39.65
CA TYR A 163 1.94 5.61 40.26
C TYR A 163 2.69 6.46 39.24
N GLN A 164 3.12 7.63 39.67
CA GLN A 164 3.92 8.52 38.84
C GLN A 164 5.18 7.79 38.33
N GLY A 165 5.36 7.80 37.01
CA GLY A 165 6.45 7.11 36.32
C GLY A 165 6.04 5.77 35.72
N ASP A 166 4.97 5.15 36.22
CA ASP A 166 4.41 3.94 35.63
C ASP A 166 3.61 4.30 34.36
N THR A 167 3.63 3.38 33.41
CA THR A 167 2.86 3.48 32.18
C THR A 167 2.19 2.16 31.87
N GLU A 168 0.95 2.22 31.37
CA GLU A 168 0.21 1.05 30.93
C GLU A 168 -0.32 1.27 29.52
N VAL A 169 -0.21 0.26 28.66
CA VAL A 169 -0.83 0.32 27.33
C VAL A 169 -2.30 -0.04 27.47
N VAL A 170 -3.16 0.94 27.17
CA VAL A 170 -4.62 0.78 27.24
C VAL A 170 -5.15 0.23 25.92
N THR A 171 -4.61 0.74 24.81
CA THR A 171 -4.99 0.32 23.46
C THR A 171 -3.73 0.15 22.64
N GLU A 172 -3.55 -1.03 22.04
CA GLU A 172 -2.45 -1.27 21.10
C GLU A 172 -2.63 -0.46 19.81
N GLY A 173 -1.50 0.08 19.32
CA GLY A 173 -1.48 0.81 18.07
C GLY A 173 -1.47 -0.13 16.88
N LYS A 174 -2.12 0.28 15.79
CA LYS A 174 -2.08 -0.43 14.52
C LYS A 174 -1.90 0.54 13.38
N ASN A 175 -0.88 0.32 12.54
CA ASN A 175 -0.67 1.12 11.34
C ASN A 175 -1.90 0.98 10.44
N GLY A 176 -2.29 2.10 9.84
CA GLY A 176 -3.20 2.14 8.73
C GLY A 176 -2.47 1.69 7.46
N VAL A 177 -3.22 1.58 6.37
CA VAL A 177 -2.67 1.22 5.05
C VAL A 177 -3.41 2.02 3.99
N VAL A 178 -2.66 2.57 3.03
CA VAL A 178 -3.21 3.01 1.75
C VAL A 178 -2.81 2.02 0.67
N THR A 179 -3.80 1.50 -0.04
CA THR A 179 -3.63 0.63 -1.20
C THR A 179 -4.04 1.40 -2.45
N ARG A 180 -3.14 1.53 -3.41
CA ARG A 180 -3.38 2.16 -4.70
C ARG A 180 -3.33 1.11 -5.80
N THR A 181 -4.39 1.04 -6.59
CA THR A 181 -4.45 0.13 -7.74
C THR A 181 -4.29 0.94 -9.01
N TYR A 182 -3.31 0.57 -9.82
CA TYR A 182 -2.99 1.20 -11.09
C TYR A 182 -3.28 0.26 -12.25
N THR A 183 -3.77 0.81 -13.35
CA THR A 183 -3.63 0.19 -14.68
C THR A 183 -2.34 0.71 -15.28
N VAL A 184 -1.39 -0.20 -15.55
CA VAL A 184 -0.10 0.09 -16.16
C VAL A 184 -0.17 -0.30 -17.62
N ASN A 185 0.09 0.65 -18.50
CA ASN A 185 0.20 0.42 -19.94
C ASN A 185 1.66 0.12 -20.27
N LEU A 186 1.86 -0.96 -21.02
CA LEU A 186 3.16 -1.48 -21.39
C LEU A 186 3.28 -1.46 -22.92
N GLU A 187 4.42 -1.00 -23.41
CA GLU A 187 4.85 -1.18 -24.81
C GLU A 187 6.09 -2.08 -24.78
N ASP A 188 6.05 -3.19 -25.52
CA ASP A 188 7.15 -4.17 -25.57
C ASP A 188 7.59 -4.68 -24.18
N GLY A 189 6.63 -4.73 -23.25
CA GLY A 189 6.84 -5.14 -21.86
C GLY A 189 7.45 -4.07 -20.95
N VAL A 190 7.68 -2.85 -21.45
CA VAL A 190 8.21 -1.70 -20.70
C VAL A 190 7.06 -0.77 -20.32
N GLU A 191 7.02 -0.33 -19.07
CA GLU A 191 6.01 0.62 -18.59
C GLU A 191 6.19 2.00 -19.24
N VAL A 192 5.18 2.43 -19.98
CA VAL A 192 5.15 3.75 -20.64
C VAL A 192 4.23 4.73 -19.94
N SER A 193 3.17 4.24 -19.29
CA SER A 193 2.28 5.05 -18.47
C SER A 193 1.54 4.21 -17.44
N ARG A 194 1.04 4.90 -16.41
CA ARG A 194 0.15 4.31 -15.41
C ARG A 194 -0.98 5.27 -15.06
N GLU A 195 -2.17 4.73 -14.86
CA GLU A 195 -3.36 5.45 -14.43
C GLU A 195 -3.86 4.90 -13.09
N LEU A 196 -4.16 5.80 -12.14
CA LEU A 196 -4.73 5.42 -10.85
C LEU A 196 -6.21 5.03 -11.03
N VAL A 197 -6.53 3.78 -10.76
CA VAL A 197 -7.90 3.24 -10.88
C VAL A 197 -8.66 3.40 -9.56
N SER A 198 -8.00 3.10 -8.45
CA SER A 198 -8.62 3.19 -7.12
C SER A 198 -7.59 3.46 -6.04
N GLU A 199 -8.06 4.09 -4.96
CA GLU A 199 -7.32 4.26 -3.72
C GLU A 199 -8.24 3.85 -2.57
N VAL A 200 -7.79 2.90 -1.76
CA VAL A 200 -8.51 2.43 -0.57
C VAL A 200 -7.64 2.68 0.66
N ARG A 201 -8.24 3.25 1.70
CA ARG A 201 -7.55 3.61 2.94
C ARG A 201 -8.16 2.90 4.14
N THR A 202 -7.30 2.38 5.00
CA THR A 202 -7.63 1.97 6.36
C THR A 202 -6.90 2.92 7.30
N GLU A 203 -7.64 3.68 8.10
CA GLU A 203 -7.05 4.63 9.04
C GLU A 203 -6.26 3.91 10.15
N PRO A 204 -5.14 4.49 10.62
CA PRO A 204 -4.40 3.96 11.75
C PRO A 204 -5.23 4.00 13.03
N VAL A 205 -4.95 3.07 13.93
CA VAL A 205 -5.46 3.09 15.31
C VAL A 205 -4.32 3.55 16.21
N ASN A 206 -4.49 4.71 16.84
CA ASN A 206 -3.49 5.26 17.75
C ASN A 206 -3.27 4.34 18.96
N ARG A 207 -2.01 4.21 19.36
CA ARG A 207 -1.65 3.55 20.61
C ARG A 207 -2.01 4.48 21.76
N VAL A 208 -2.75 3.98 22.74
CA VAL A 208 -3.10 4.75 23.94
C VAL A 208 -2.28 4.23 25.11
N VAL A 209 -1.50 5.12 25.72
CA VAL A 209 -0.68 4.81 26.89
C VAL A 209 -1.16 5.65 28.07
N ALA A 210 -1.69 4.98 29.09
CA ALA A 210 -1.97 5.60 30.38
C ALA A 210 -0.64 5.94 31.07
N LYS A 211 -0.51 7.17 31.55
CA LYS A 211 0.65 7.65 32.30
C LYS A 211 0.24 7.97 33.71
N GLY A 212 0.87 7.29 34.67
CA GLY A 212 0.59 7.49 36.08
C GLY A 212 0.91 8.90 36.55
N THR A 213 -0.02 9.46 37.31
CA THR A 213 0.06 10.77 37.97
C THR A 213 -0.07 10.67 39.48
N LYS A 214 -0.31 9.47 40.02
CA LYS A 214 -0.44 9.24 41.45
C LYS A 214 0.90 9.41 42.14
N VAL A 215 1.06 10.52 42.85
CA VAL A 215 2.27 10.81 43.60
C VAL A 215 2.35 9.93 44.84
N TYR A 216 3.56 9.47 45.14
CA TYR A 216 3.83 8.61 46.28
C TYR A 216 5.17 8.97 46.93
N PHE A 217 5.34 8.53 48.17
CA PHE A 217 6.65 8.51 48.82
C PHE A 217 6.96 7.08 49.27
N THR A 218 8.24 6.74 49.32
CA THR A 218 8.68 5.47 49.90
C THR A 218 8.87 5.65 51.41
N ASN A 219 8.11 4.87 52.18
CA ASN A 219 8.16 4.88 53.63
C ASN A 219 9.38 4.11 54.16
N SER A 220 9.63 4.18 55.47
CA SER A 220 10.72 3.48 56.15
C SER A 220 10.70 1.95 55.99
N ARG A 221 9.59 1.36 55.54
CA ARG A 221 9.44 -0.09 55.25
C ARG A 221 9.70 -0.43 53.78
N GLY A 222 10.05 0.54 52.94
CA GLY A 222 10.25 0.33 51.50
C GLY A 222 8.96 0.20 50.70
N LEU A 223 7.81 0.51 51.29
CA LEU A 223 6.51 0.52 50.60
C LEU A 223 6.20 1.92 50.08
N ASN A 224 5.51 1.99 48.95
CA ASN A 224 5.04 3.25 48.38
C ASN A 224 3.66 3.57 48.91
N ASP A 225 3.53 4.71 49.60
CA ASP A 225 2.26 5.25 50.06
C ASP A 225 1.89 6.47 49.21
N SER A 226 0.64 6.52 48.75
CA SER A 226 0.13 7.68 47.99
C SER A 226 -0.25 8.82 48.92
N PHE A 227 -0.07 10.06 48.46
CA PHE A 227 -0.37 11.26 49.23
C PHE A 227 -1.04 12.34 48.38
N THR A 228 -1.81 13.21 49.01
CA THR A 228 -2.48 14.34 48.32
C THR A 228 -1.78 15.67 48.55
N LYS A 229 -1.07 15.81 49.68
CA LYS A 229 -0.29 17.00 50.03
C LYS A 229 0.97 16.61 50.78
N GLN A 230 2.02 17.39 50.62
CA GLN A 230 3.24 17.29 51.42
C GLN A 230 3.59 18.66 52.01
N TYR A 231 4.11 18.64 53.24
CA TYR A 231 4.56 19.83 53.95
C TYR A 231 5.93 19.58 54.56
N GLU A 232 6.87 20.51 54.40
CA GLU A 232 8.04 20.56 55.28
C GLU A 232 7.66 21.34 56.54
N MET A 233 7.74 20.68 57.70
CA MET A 233 7.32 21.24 58.98
C MET A 233 8.44 21.16 60.01
N ARG A 234 8.41 22.09 60.96
CA ARG A 234 9.23 21.99 62.17
C ARG A 234 8.52 21.10 63.19
N ALA A 235 9.10 19.94 63.48
CA ALA A 235 8.62 19.04 64.50
C ALA A 235 9.21 19.35 65.89
N THR A 236 8.35 19.25 66.90
CA THR A 236 8.70 19.08 68.31
C THR A 236 8.06 17.78 68.81
N ALA A 237 8.28 17.43 70.08
CA ALA A 237 7.61 16.29 70.70
C ALA A 237 7.06 16.65 72.07
N TYR A 238 5.93 16.03 72.40
CA TYR A 238 5.26 16.17 73.69
C TYR A 238 4.95 14.80 74.30
N ALA A 239 4.86 14.76 75.62
CA ALA A 239 4.56 13.56 76.39
C ALA A 239 3.46 13.86 77.41
N PRO A 240 2.69 12.87 77.85
CA PRO A 240 1.68 13.07 78.87
C PRO A 240 2.37 13.44 80.19
N THR A 241 1.95 14.53 80.81
CA THR A 241 2.41 14.92 82.16
C THR A 241 1.25 14.84 83.17
N PRO A 242 1.56 14.60 84.46
CA PRO A 242 0.54 14.58 85.53
C PRO A 242 -0.28 15.88 85.63
N GLU A 243 0.29 17.00 85.19
CA GLU A 243 -0.29 18.34 85.25
C GLU A 243 -1.28 18.63 84.11
N ASN A 244 -1.23 17.88 83.00
CA ASN A 244 -1.97 18.19 81.77
C ASN A 244 -3.20 17.29 81.55
N HIS A 245 -3.82 16.80 82.64
CA HIS A 245 -5.01 15.94 82.61
C HIS A 245 -4.91 14.72 81.68
N GLY A 246 -3.71 14.14 81.56
CA GLY A 246 -3.48 12.78 81.09
C GLY A 246 -4.16 12.41 79.77
N TYR A 247 -3.40 12.53 78.68
CA TYR A 247 -3.77 12.01 77.36
C TYR A 247 -5.04 12.60 76.72
N ALA A 248 -5.69 13.62 77.27
CA ALA A 248 -6.81 14.26 76.59
C ALA A 248 -6.30 15.09 75.40
N THR A 249 -6.80 14.80 74.19
CA THR A 249 -6.51 15.58 72.98
C THR A 249 -7.63 16.57 72.66
N ALA A 250 -7.35 17.57 71.83
CA ALA A 250 -8.35 18.53 71.35
C ALA A 250 -9.57 17.87 70.67
N SER A 251 -9.39 16.72 70.02
CA SER A 251 -10.49 15.97 69.42
C SER A 251 -11.27 15.11 70.43
N GLY A 252 -10.89 15.10 71.71
CA GLY A 252 -11.47 14.28 72.77
C GLY A 252 -10.99 12.82 72.81
N ASN A 253 -10.07 12.42 71.93
CA ASN A 253 -9.47 11.08 71.92
C ASN A 253 -8.31 10.99 72.91
N ARG A 254 -7.93 9.76 73.28
CA ARG A 254 -6.75 9.53 74.12
C ARG A 254 -5.47 9.64 73.27
N ALA A 255 -4.56 10.54 73.65
CA ALA A 255 -3.21 10.62 73.11
C ALA A 255 -2.47 9.29 73.34
N ARG A 256 -1.65 8.90 72.37
CA ARG A 256 -0.81 7.70 72.38
C ARG A 256 0.15 7.79 71.21
N ASP A 257 1.14 6.89 71.14
CA ASP A 257 2.00 6.79 69.96
C ASP A 257 1.19 6.79 68.65
N GLY A 258 1.60 7.62 67.69
CA GLY A 258 0.87 7.87 66.45
C GLY A 258 -0.17 9.00 66.52
N VAL A 259 -0.36 9.67 67.66
CA VAL A 259 -1.12 10.92 67.73
C VAL A 259 -0.20 12.11 67.52
N VAL A 260 -0.67 13.13 66.79
CA VAL A 260 0.06 14.39 66.59
C VAL A 260 -0.83 15.60 66.84
N ALA A 261 -0.20 16.68 67.30
CA ALA A 261 -0.80 18.00 67.34
C ALA A 261 -0.43 18.79 66.07
N VAL A 262 -1.41 19.46 65.47
CA VAL A 262 -1.25 20.23 64.22
C VAL A 262 -1.97 21.57 64.33
N ASP A 263 -1.73 22.44 63.35
CA ASP A 263 -2.60 23.58 63.10
C ASP A 263 -3.82 23.14 62.26
N PRO A 264 -5.06 23.16 62.80
CA PRO A 264 -6.26 22.69 62.10
C PRO A 264 -6.58 23.45 60.81
N ASP A 265 -6.11 24.70 60.69
CA ASP A 265 -6.32 25.52 59.49
C ASP A 265 -5.47 25.02 58.29
N ILE A 266 -4.42 24.25 58.56
CA ILE A 266 -3.54 23.64 57.54
C ILE A 266 -3.82 22.15 57.40
N ILE A 267 -3.89 21.44 58.52
CA ILE A 267 -4.17 20.00 58.59
C ILE A 267 -5.39 19.78 59.49
N PRO A 268 -6.58 19.52 58.93
CA PRO A 268 -7.77 19.28 59.73
C PRO A 268 -7.61 18.12 60.72
N LEU A 269 -8.27 18.21 61.87
CA LEU A 269 -8.31 17.10 62.81
C LEU A 269 -8.99 15.87 62.20
N GLY A 270 -8.49 14.69 62.51
CA GLY A 270 -8.86 13.39 61.94
C GLY A 270 -7.96 12.95 60.77
N THR A 271 -7.18 13.86 60.19
CA THR A 271 -6.34 13.56 59.01
C THR A 271 -5.29 12.50 59.32
N LYS A 272 -5.20 11.48 58.46
CA LYS A 272 -4.15 10.45 58.46
C LYS A 272 -2.92 10.98 57.74
N LEU A 273 -1.78 10.84 58.38
CA LEU A 273 -0.51 11.42 57.96
C LEU A 273 0.59 10.35 58.00
N TYR A 274 1.69 10.65 57.32
CA TYR A 274 2.98 10.01 57.56
C TYR A 274 4.03 11.08 57.81
N VAL A 275 4.79 10.96 58.90
CA VAL A 275 5.84 11.92 59.25
C VAL A 275 7.20 11.29 59.00
N LYS A 276 7.86 11.76 57.94
CA LYS A 276 9.19 11.34 57.51
C LYS A 276 10.26 12.21 58.15
N SER A 277 11.32 11.58 58.67
CA SER A 277 12.48 12.30 59.19
C SER A 277 13.33 12.81 58.04
N ASN A 278 13.68 14.10 58.06
CA ASN A 278 14.64 14.68 57.12
C ASN A 278 16.09 14.58 57.64
N VAL A 279 16.30 13.89 58.76
CA VAL A 279 17.61 13.68 59.37
C VAL A 279 18.10 12.27 59.03
N ALA A 280 19.23 12.19 58.32
CA ALA A 280 19.83 10.92 57.92
C ALA A 280 20.13 10.03 59.15
N GLY A 281 19.81 8.73 59.04
CA GLY A 281 20.03 7.75 60.11
C GLY A 281 19.00 7.82 61.26
N VAL A 282 18.05 8.75 61.22
CA VAL A 282 16.95 8.81 62.17
C VAL A 282 15.72 8.14 61.55
N PRO A 283 15.06 7.22 62.26
CA PRO A 283 13.83 6.61 61.79
C PRO A 283 12.71 7.66 61.64
N ASP A 284 11.84 7.41 60.66
CA ASP A 284 10.59 8.16 60.49
C ASP A 284 9.71 8.01 61.74
N TYR A 285 8.97 9.07 62.10
CA TYR A 285 7.95 8.92 63.13
C TYR A 285 6.82 8.01 62.63
N GLY A 286 6.58 7.95 61.31
CA GLY A 286 5.68 6.98 60.69
C GLY A 286 4.23 7.44 60.59
N TYR A 287 3.31 6.47 60.43
CA TYR A 287 1.87 6.72 60.27
C TYR A 287 1.25 7.35 61.51
N CYS A 288 0.56 8.46 61.38
CA CYS A 288 -0.05 9.14 62.51
C CYS A 288 -1.38 9.82 62.16
N ILE A 289 -2.07 10.31 63.19
CA ILE A 289 -3.35 10.99 63.06
C ILE A 289 -3.36 12.32 63.81
N ALA A 290 -3.86 13.36 63.14
CA ALA A 290 -4.08 14.68 63.72
C ALA A 290 -5.28 14.64 64.68
N TRP A 291 -5.05 14.44 65.97
CA TRP A 291 -6.13 14.48 66.97
C TRP A 291 -6.01 15.64 67.94
N ASP A 292 -4.89 16.36 67.91
CA ASP A 292 -4.58 17.34 68.93
C ASP A 292 -4.23 18.71 68.35
N VAL A 293 -4.29 19.72 69.21
CA VAL A 293 -3.82 21.07 68.91
C VAL A 293 -3.00 21.58 70.10
N GLY A 294 -2.02 22.43 69.83
CA GLY A 294 -1.25 23.09 70.88
C GLY A 294 -1.26 24.60 70.67
N GLY A 295 -1.27 25.37 71.76
CA GLY A 295 -1.26 26.84 71.67
C GLY A 295 -0.08 27.40 70.87
N SER A 296 1.05 26.68 70.85
CA SER A 296 2.27 27.02 70.08
C SER A 296 2.42 26.25 68.75
N ILE A 297 1.48 25.36 68.44
CA ILE A 297 1.48 24.55 67.21
C ILE A 297 0.62 25.29 66.18
N LYS A 298 1.28 26.23 65.52
CA LYS A 298 0.71 27.13 64.52
C LYS A 298 1.58 27.14 63.26
N ASP A 299 0.95 27.38 62.13
CA ASP A 299 1.56 27.37 60.81
C ASP A 299 2.23 26.01 60.51
N MET A 300 3.43 26.00 59.94
CA MET A 300 4.17 24.79 59.56
C MET A 300 4.89 24.13 60.75
N ARG A 301 4.16 23.91 61.86
CA ARG A 301 4.62 23.19 63.05
C ARG A 301 3.76 21.97 63.33
N ILE A 302 4.41 20.92 63.83
CA ILE A 302 3.76 19.67 64.24
C ILE A 302 4.38 19.20 65.56
N ASP A 303 3.55 18.72 66.48
CA ASP A 303 4.03 18.14 67.75
C ASP A 303 3.75 16.63 67.76
N LEU A 304 4.81 15.84 67.96
CA LEU A 304 4.73 14.38 67.90
C LEU A 304 4.57 13.82 69.31
N PHE A 305 3.52 13.03 69.54
CA PHE A 305 3.34 12.38 70.82
C PHE A 305 4.47 11.37 71.07
N MET A 306 4.98 11.34 72.30
CA MET A 306 5.95 10.37 72.79
C MET A 306 5.50 9.83 74.14
N GLU A 307 5.82 8.56 74.41
CA GLU A 307 5.41 7.89 75.66
C GLU A 307 6.13 8.41 76.92
N SER A 308 7.19 9.22 76.78
CA SER A 308 7.90 9.78 77.93
C SER A 308 8.56 11.12 77.63
N VAL A 309 8.71 11.94 78.67
CA VAL A 309 9.47 13.20 78.62
C VAL A 309 10.92 12.95 78.18
N TYR A 310 11.50 11.82 78.58
CA TYR A 310 12.84 11.41 78.13
C TYR A 310 12.90 11.23 76.61
N ALA A 311 11.90 10.56 76.00
CA ALA A 311 11.81 10.41 74.55
C ALA A 311 11.65 11.76 73.83
N CYS A 312 10.91 12.72 74.41
CA CYS A 312 10.86 14.09 73.88
C CYS A 312 12.24 14.75 73.84
N TYR A 313 13.04 14.63 74.90
CA TYR A 313 14.39 15.18 74.93
C TYR A 313 15.32 14.51 73.90
N GLN A 314 15.19 13.19 73.71
CA GLN A 314 15.94 12.48 72.67
C GLN A 314 15.48 12.88 71.26
N PHE A 315 14.19 13.18 71.07
CA PHE A 315 13.67 13.66 69.80
C PHE A 315 14.11 15.12 69.50
N GLY A 316 14.11 16.01 70.48
CA GLY A 316 14.48 17.42 70.27
C GLY A 316 13.57 18.12 69.26
N SER A 317 14.08 19.13 68.56
CA SER A 317 13.36 19.80 67.47
C SER A 317 14.10 19.61 66.16
N ARG A 318 13.37 19.24 65.10
CA ARG A 318 13.96 18.93 63.79
C ARG A 318 13.00 19.21 62.64
N SER A 319 13.53 19.31 61.43
CA SER A 319 12.73 19.36 60.21
C SER A 319 12.21 17.96 59.87
N VAL A 320 10.95 17.89 59.46
CA VAL A 320 10.29 16.67 58.99
C VAL A 320 9.48 16.98 57.73
N THR A 321 9.27 15.96 56.90
CA THR A 321 8.30 16.03 55.81
C THR A 321 7.03 15.29 56.23
N VAL A 322 5.91 15.99 56.20
CA VAL A 322 4.59 15.49 56.56
C VAL A 322 3.80 15.24 55.29
N TYR A 323 3.43 13.98 55.06
CA TYR A 323 2.58 13.57 53.95
C TYR A 323 1.14 13.41 54.43
N VAL A 324 0.20 14.08 53.76
CA VAL A 324 -1.23 13.84 53.91
C VAL A 324 -1.60 12.64 53.05
N LEU A 325 -1.86 11.50 53.68
CA LEU A 325 -2.08 10.25 52.97
C LEU A 325 -3.33 10.33 52.10
N GLU A 326 -3.31 9.69 50.94
CA GLU A 326 -4.50 9.65 50.07
C GLU A 326 -5.58 8.74 50.66
N ASP A 327 -5.18 7.56 51.15
CA ASP A 327 -6.08 6.68 51.87
C ASP A 327 -6.29 7.16 53.32
N GLN A 328 -7.39 7.85 53.55
CA GLN A 328 -7.81 8.32 54.87
C GLN A 328 -8.57 7.26 55.68
N SER A 329 -8.85 6.08 55.10
CA SER A 329 -9.56 4.98 55.76
C SER A 329 -8.66 4.10 56.64
N ILE A 330 -7.33 4.27 56.53
CA ILE A 330 -6.36 3.45 57.25
C ILE A 330 -6.49 3.55 58.78
N ASP A 331 -6.26 2.41 59.43
CA ASP A 331 -5.98 2.37 60.86
C ASP A 331 -4.48 2.58 61.12
N VAL A 332 -4.13 3.84 61.39
CA VAL A 332 -2.75 4.25 61.67
C VAL A 332 -2.13 3.45 62.81
N PHE A 333 -2.90 3.02 63.80
CA PHE A 333 -2.35 2.33 64.97
C PHE A 333 -1.98 0.88 64.65
N SER A 334 -2.70 0.25 63.73
CA SER A 334 -2.34 -1.08 63.22
C SER A 334 -1.07 -1.06 62.35
N LEU A 335 -0.79 0.06 61.69
CA LEU A 335 0.30 0.20 60.74
C LEU A 335 1.63 0.65 61.36
N ARG A 336 1.64 1.05 62.64
CA ARG A 336 2.86 1.44 63.37
C ARG A 336 3.64 0.26 63.96
N GLY A 337 3.07 -0.95 63.92
CA GLY A 337 3.73 -2.21 64.32
C GLY A 337 4.85 -2.62 63.37
#